data_AF-A0A1W9VH68-F1
#
_entry.id   AF-A0A1W9VH68-F1
#
_cell.length_a   1.000
_cell.length_b   1.000
_cell.length_c   1.000
_cell.angle_alpha   90.00
_cell.angle_beta   90.00
_cell.angle_gamma   90.00
#
_symmetry.space_group_name_H-M   'P 1'
#
loop_
_entity.id
_entity.type
_entity.pdbx_description
1 polymer ?
#
loop_
_entity_poly.entity_id
_entity_poly.type
_entity_poly.pdbx_seq_one_letter_code
_entity_poly.pdbx_strand_id
1 'polypeptide(L)'
;MKSTDIARKDRELRKSRKKEEVLVRKGVKDARSVGDYINELADLFFHDGNKIYNIESSEEILLLLEEMKEEIPEKQWNNALRKAIKKTKVSEKDSALEELRSMGEISSD
;
A
#
# COMPACT_ATOMS: atom_id res chain seq x y z
N MET A 1 8.02 -27.22 -32.03
CA MET A 1 7.13 -26.69 -30.97
C MET A 1 7.68 -27.05 -29.57
N LYS A 2 8.87 -26.53 -29.17
CA LYS A 2 9.56 -27.00 -27.93
C LYS A 2 10.34 -25.94 -27.12
N SER A 3 10.35 -24.66 -27.52
CA SER A 3 11.14 -23.61 -26.83
C SER A 3 10.32 -22.67 -25.94
N THR A 4 9.02 -22.54 -26.19
CA THR A 4 8.14 -21.58 -25.52
C THR A 4 7.67 -22.05 -24.14
N ASP A 5 7.47 -23.35 -23.97
CA ASP A 5 6.94 -23.90 -22.71
C ASP A 5 8.00 -23.99 -21.61
N ILE A 6 9.27 -24.18 -21.99
CA ILE A 6 10.41 -24.17 -21.07
C ILE A 6 10.64 -22.75 -20.54
N ALA A 7 10.63 -21.74 -21.41
CA ALA A 7 10.77 -20.33 -21.02
C ALA A 7 9.60 -19.85 -20.14
N ARG A 8 8.38 -20.35 -20.39
CA ARG A 8 7.20 -20.08 -19.57
C ARG A 8 7.35 -20.68 -18.17
N LYS A 9 7.74 -21.96 -18.08
CA LYS A 9 8.00 -22.64 -16.80
C LYS A 9 9.12 -21.98 -16.00
N ASP A 10 10.21 -21.56 -16.65
CA ASP A 10 11.30 -20.84 -15.99
C ASP A 10 10.87 -19.49 -15.42
N ARG A 11 10.02 -18.76 -16.15
CA ARG A 11 9.46 -17.50 -15.66
C ARG A 11 8.53 -17.70 -14.48
N GLU A 12 7.71 -18.76 -14.50
CA GLU A 12 6.84 -19.11 -13.39
C GLU A 12 7.64 -19.57 -12.17
N LEU A 13 8.67 -20.40 -12.35
CA LEU A 13 9.61 -20.79 -11.31
C LEU A 13 10.31 -19.59 -10.66
N ARG A 14 10.79 -18.62 -11.46
CA ARG A 14 11.39 -17.39 -10.93
C ARG A 14 10.39 -16.53 -10.15
N LYS A 15 9.14 -16.45 -10.60
CA LYS A 15 8.09 -15.70 -9.90
C LYS A 15 7.73 -16.36 -8.57
N SER A 16 7.58 -17.69 -8.57
CA SER A 16 7.25 -18.46 -7.36
C SER A 16 8.38 -18.37 -6.32
N ARG A 17 9.64 -18.52 -6.74
CA ARG A 17 10.80 -18.35 -5.85
C ARG A 17 10.89 -16.95 -5.26
N LYS A 18 10.68 -15.91 -6.09
CA LYS A 18 10.68 -14.52 -5.59
C LYS A 18 9.53 -14.26 -4.62
N LYS A 19 8.37 -14.89 -4.82
CA LYS A 19 7.23 -14.80 -3.91
C LYS A 19 7.52 -15.50 -2.57
N GLU A 20 8.17 -16.66 -2.63
CA GLU A 20 8.60 -17.43 -1.47
C GLU A 20 9.70 -16.70 -0.67
N GLU A 21 10.71 -16.13 -1.34
CA GLU A 21 11.72 -15.28 -0.72
C GLU A 21 11.12 -14.03 -0.06
N VAL A 22 10.11 -13.41 -0.68
CA VAL A 22 9.38 -12.29 -0.08
C VAL A 22 8.59 -12.74 1.15
N LEU A 23 7.97 -13.92 1.12
CA LEU A 23 7.25 -14.49 2.26
C LEU A 23 8.19 -14.85 3.43
N VAL A 24 9.38 -15.39 3.13
CA VAL A 24 10.40 -15.69 4.15
C VAL A 24 10.94 -14.39 4.77
N ARG A 25 11.15 -13.33 3.97
CA ARG A 25 11.52 -12.00 4.49
C ARG A 25 10.44 -11.39 5.39
N LYS A 26 9.16 -11.65 5.12
CA LYS A 26 8.02 -11.20 5.94
C LYS A 26 7.90 -11.92 7.30
N GLY A 27 8.61 -13.03 7.51
CA GLY A 27 8.57 -13.81 8.76
C GLY A 27 9.48 -13.27 9.87
N VAL A 28 10.41 -12.36 9.53
CA VAL A 28 11.19 -11.57 10.49
C VAL A 28 10.43 -10.26 10.65
N LYS A 29 10.20 -9.79 11.88
CA LYS A 29 9.66 -8.43 12.16
C LYS A 29 10.68 -7.37 11.73
N ASP A 30 10.97 -7.31 10.42
CA ASP A 30 11.69 -6.23 9.79
C ASP A 30 10.73 -5.04 9.67
N ALA A 31 11.24 -3.84 9.99
CA ALA A 31 10.49 -2.59 9.92
C ALA A 31 9.64 -2.52 8.64
N ARG A 32 8.36 -2.13 8.77
CA ARG A 32 7.42 -2.12 7.66
C ARG A 32 7.96 -1.22 6.57
N SER A 33 8.04 -1.71 5.34
CA SER A 33 8.49 -0.86 4.24
C SER A 33 7.39 0.12 3.86
N VAL A 34 7.75 1.24 3.21
CA VAL A 34 6.78 2.17 2.61
C VAL A 34 5.77 1.43 1.71
N GLY A 35 6.22 0.37 1.03
CA GLY A 35 5.37 -0.47 0.19
C GLY A 35 4.33 -1.27 0.98
N ASP A 36 4.63 -1.68 2.21
CA ASP A 36 3.71 -2.43 3.06
C ASP A 36 2.59 -1.52 3.56
N TYR A 37 2.92 -0.31 4.06
CA TYR A 37 1.91 0.70 4.41
C TYR A 37 0.99 1.06 3.25
N ILE A 38 1.54 1.18 2.03
CA ILE A 38 0.73 1.43 0.82
C ILE A 38 -0.28 0.31 0.57
N ASN A 39 0.11 -0.95 0.78
CA ASN A 39 -0.77 -2.09 0.56
C ASN A 39 -1.83 -2.16 1.67
N GLU A 40 -1.41 -2.02 2.92
CA GLU A 40 -2.29 -2.16 4.09
C GLU A 40 -3.33 -1.04 4.14
N LEU A 41 -2.94 0.22 3.89
CA LEU A 41 -3.90 1.33 3.72
C LEU A 41 -4.90 1.04 2.60
N ALA A 42 -4.42 0.56 1.45
CA ALA A 42 -5.28 0.27 0.31
C ALA A 42 -6.27 -0.88 0.60
N ASP A 43 -5.86 -1.87 1.38
CA ASP A 43 -6.69 -3.01 1.77
C ASP A 43 -7.75 -2.61 2.82
N LEU A 44 -7.47 -1.59 3.63
CA LEU A 44 -8.42 -1.02 4.62
C LEU A 44 -9.47 -0.09 3.99
N PHE A 45 -9.25 0.44 2.80
CA PHE A 45 -10.17 1.40 2.19
C PHE A 45 -11.48 0.74 1.75
N PHE A 46 -12.59 1.21 2.33
CA PHE A 46 -13.93 0.86 1.88
C PHE A 46 -14.39 1.86 0.81
N HIS A 47 -14.50 1.40 -0.44
CA HIS A 47 -14.76 2.27 -1.58
C HIS A 47 -15.64 1.61 -2.64
N ASP A 48 -16.33 2.43 -3.45
CA ASP A 48 -17.17 1.99 -4.58
C ASP A 48 -16.54 2.25 -5.96
N GLY A 49 -15.36 2.87 -5.98
CA GLY A 49 -14.69 3.31 -7.22
C GLY A 49 -14.91 4.78 -7.56
N ASN A 50 -15.78 5.48 -6.83
CA ASN A 50 -15.88 6.94 -6.85
C ASN A 50 -15.23 7.54 -5.62
N LYS A 51 -15.58 7.06 -4.42
CA LYS A 51 -15.13 7.60 -3.12
C LYS A 51 -14.69 6.51 -2.14
N ILE A 52 -13.80 6.86 -1.21
CA ILE A 52 -13.46 6.06 -0.02
C ILE A 52 -14.30 6.61 1.15
N TYR A 53 -15.05 5.74 1.84
CA TYR A 53 -16.08 6.17 2.81
C TYR A 53 -15.64 6.09 4.27
N ASN A 54 -14.61 5.30 4.57
CA ASN A 54 -14.23 4.98 5.95
C ASN A 54 -13.00 5.74 6.46
N ILE A 55 -12.49 6.75 5.73
CA ILE A 55 -11.28 7.47 6.13
C ILE A 55 -11.47 8.08 7.52
N GLU A 56 -12.49 8.92 7.72
CA GLU A 56 -12.69 9.63 9.00
C GLU A 56 -13.17 8.74 10.16
N SER A 57 -13.73 7.57 9.86
CA SER A 57 -14.40 6.72 10.86
C SER A 57 -13.62 5.45 11.21
N SER A 58 -12.51 5.16 10.54
CA SER A 58 -11.73 3.94 10.76
C SER A 58 -10.56 4.18 11.71
N GLU A 59 -10.67 3.65 12.92
CA GLU A 59 -9.56 3.61 13.90
C GLU A 59 -8.34 2.85 13.33
N GLU A 60 -8.56 1.81 12.53
CA GLU A 60 -7.50 1.03 11.89
C GLU A 60 -6.67 1.88 10.92
N ILE A 61 -7.32 2.76 10.15
CA ILE A 61 -6.62 3.70 9.27
C ILE A 61 -5.81 4.70 10.10
N LEU A 62 -6.37 5.22 11.21
CA LEU A 62 -5.65 6.15 12.10
C LEU A 62 -4.38 5.52 12.66
N LEU A 63 -4.51 4.34 13.26
CA LEU A 63 -3.39 3.61 13.85
C LEU A 63 -2.29 3.36 12.82
N LEU A 64 -2.67 2.96 11.61
CA LEU A 64 -1.71 2.68 10.54
C LEU A 64 -1.00 3.96 10.06
N LEU A 65 -1.68 5.11 10.08
CA LEU A 65 -1.06 6.41 9.79
C LEU A 65 -0.07 6.82 10.89
N GLU A 66 -0.39 6.58 12.16
CA GLU A 66 0.51 6.85 13.29
C GLU A 66 1.76 5.97 13.22
N GLU A 67 1.61 4.66 13.04
CA GLU A 67 2.74 3.74 12.85
C GLU A 67 3.60 4.14 11.66
N MET A 68 2.98 4.52 10.53
CA MET A 68 3.69 5.00 9.35
C MET A 68 4.54 6.24 9.67
N LYS A 69 4.03 7.17 10.48
CA LYS A 69 4.77 8.38 10.88
C LYS A 69 6.00 8.05 11.73
N GLU A 70 5.95 7.00 12.52
CA GLU A 70 7.07 6.55 13.35
C GLU A 70 8.12 5.77 12.56
N GLU A 71 7.71 4.94 11.59
CA GLU A 71 8.62 4.00 10.91
C GLU A 71 9.22 4.53 9.61
N ILE A 72 8.56 5.47 8.90
CA ILE A 72 9.05 5.96 7.60
C ILE A 72 9.33 7.47 7.57
N PRO A 73 10.29 7.94 6.76
CA PRO A 73 10.61 9.36 6.67
C PRO A 73 9.44 10.22 6.18
N GLU A 74 9.26 11.41 6.75
CA GLU A 74 8.17 12.36 6.44
C GLU A 74 8.00 12.65 4.95
N LYS A 75 9.11 12.84 4.23
CA LYS A 75 9.12 13.00 2.76
C LYS A 75 8.44 11.87 1.97
N GLN A 76 8.21 10.71 2.60
CA GLN A 76 7.55 9.56 1.99
C GLN A 76 6.07 9.43 2.38
N TRP A 77 5.57 10.14 3.41
CA TRP A 77 4.18 10.00 3.87
C TRP A 77 3.19 10.34 2.75
N ASN A 78 3.33 11.53 2.14
CA ASN A 78 2.50 11.94 1.01
C ASN A 78 2.60 10.98 -0.19
N ASN A 79 3.77 10.36 -0.41
CA ASN A 79 3.95 9.37 -1.47
C ASN A 79 3.19 8.08 -1.16
N ALA A 80 3.24 7.63 0.10
CA ALA A 80 2.52 6.45 0.57
C ALA A 80 1.00 6.64 0.40
N LEU A 81 0.45 7.75 0.90
CA LEU A 81 -0.98 8.06 0.77
C LEU A 81 -1.44 8.08 -0.68
N ARG A 82 -0.76 8.87 -1.54
CA ARG A 82 -1.09 8.97 -2.97
C ARG A 82 -1.07 7.60 -3.66
N LYS A 83 -0.10 6.74 -3.32
CA LYS A 83 0.00 5.40 -3.90
C LYS A 83 -1.06 4.44 -3.37
N ALA A 84 -1.44 4.55 -2.09
CA ALA A 84 -2.53 3.77 -1.51
C ALA A 84 -3.86 4.11 -2.20
N ILE A 85 -4.20 5.41 -2.31
CA ILE A 85 -5.41 5.87 -3.02
C ILE A 85 -5.38 5.46 -4.50
N LYS A 86 -4.21 5.52 -5.15
CA LYS A 86 -4.10 5.11 -6.56
C LYS A 86 -4.47 3.64 -6.78
N LYS A 87 -4.28 2.77 -5.77
CA LYS A 87 -4.62 1.34 -5.86
C LYS A 87 -6.13 1.08 -5.87
N THR A 88 -6.91 1.89 -5.15
CA THR A 88 -8.39 1.77 -5.14
C THR A 88 -9.02 2.20 -6.46
N LYS A 89 -8.27 2.99 -7.25
CA LYS A 89 -8.71 3.55 -8.55
C LYS A 89 -9.95 4.45 -8.43
N VAL A 90 -10.21 4.99 -7.26
CA VAL A 90 -11.30 5.95 -7.05
C VAL A 90 -11.14 7.20 -7.93
N SER A 91 -12.25 7.79 -8.34
CA SER A 91 -12.27 9.04 -9.09
C SER A 91 -11.89 10.24 -8.22
N GLU A 92 -12.37 10.29 -6.98
CA GLU A 92 -12.18 11.40 -6.04
C GLU A 92 -10.87 11.29 -5.25
N LYS A 93 -9.74 11.20 -5.97
CA LYS A 93 -8.42 10.97 -5.35
C LYS A 93 -7.96 12.15 -4.49
N ASP A 94 -8.23 13.36 -4.94
CA ASP A 94 -7.78 14.57 -4.25
C ASP A 94 -8.55 14.74 -2.94
N SER A 95 -9.87 14.53 -2.94
CA SER A 95 -10.69 14.51 -1.73
C SER A 95 -10.20 13.47 -0.73
N ALA A 96 -9.98 12.22 -1.18
CA ALA A 96 -9.47 11.17 -0.31
C ALA A 96 -8.08 11.49 0.28
N LEU A 97 -7.23 12.18 -0.50
CA LEU A 97 -5.91 12.58 -0.03
C LEU A 97 -5.99 13.66 1.03
N GLU A 98 -6.88 14.64 0.86
CA GLU A 98 -7.14 15.69 1.85
C GLU A 98 -7.70 15.11 3.15
N GLU A 99 -8.68 14.21 3.06
CA GLU A 99 -9.25 13.52 4.22
C GLU A 99 -8.16 12.74 5.00
N LEU A 100 -7.31 11.96 4.32
CA LEU A 100 -6.22 11.22 4.96
C LEU A 100 -5.14 12.13 5.56
N ARG A 101 -4.85 13.27 4.92
CA ARG A 101 -3.92 14.28 5.45
C ARG A 101 -4.47 14.94 6.70
N SER A 102 -5.74 15.32 6.68
CA SER A 102 -6.41 15.91 7.83
C SER A 102 -6.43 14.94 9.00
N MET A 103 -6.71 13.67 8.73
CA MET A 103 -6.75 12.62 9.75
C MET A 103 -5.37 12.33 10.36
N GLY A 104 -4.34 12.20 9.52
CA GLY A 104 -2.98 11.89 9.98
C GLY A 104 -2.16 13.10 10.42
N GLU A 105 -2.74 14.30 10.39
CA GLU A 105 -2.03 15.58 10.58
C GLU A 105 -0.78 15.71 9.69
N ILE A 106 -0.90 15.29 8.43
CA ILE A 106 0.21 15.26 7.46
C ILE A 106 0.20 16.53 6.62
N SER A 107 1.29 17.29 6.70
CA SER A 107 1.42 18.58 6.00
C SER A 107 1.46 18.42 4.46
N SER A 108 0.98 19.44 3.76
CA SER A 108 0.90 19.49 2.30
C SER A 108 2.21 19.98 1.66
N ASP A 109 3.35 19.36 1.95
CA ASP A 109 4.57 19.59 1.17
C ASP A 109 4.50 18.92 -0.22
#